data_AF-A0A536WB38-F1
#
_entry.id   AF-A0A536WB38-F1
#
_cell.length_a   1.000
_cell.length_b   1.000
_cell.length_c   1.000
_cell.angle_alpha   90.00
_cell.angle_beta   90.00
_cell.angle_gamma   90.00
#
_symmetry.space_group_name_H-M   'P 1'
#
loop_
_entity.id
_entity.type
_entity.pdbx_description
1 polymer ?
#
loop_
_entity_poly.entity_id
_entity_poly.type
_entity_poly.pdbx_seq_one_letter_code
_entity_poly.pdbx_strand_id
1 'polypeptide(L)' 'GIYRWEKGRAVKGRPDAYEPELIEQLIVPYLSEAQRAVEEGIVADADLADAGLIFGTGFAPFRGGPLHYLAHGKAAQ' A
#
# COMPACT_ATOMS: atom_id res chain seq x y z
N GLY A 1 -21.32 0.02 7.29
CA GLY A 1 -19.96 -0.19 6.79
C GLY A 1 -20.02 -0.87 5.44
N ILE A 2 -18.87 -1.12 4.81
CA ILE A 2 -18.79 -1.73 3.47
C ILE A 2 -19.19 -3.22 3.41
N TYR A 3 -19.31 -3.90 4.54
CA TYR A 3 -19.69 -5.32 4.61
C TYR A 3 -21.10 -5.54 5.18
N ARG A 4 -21.76 -6.60 4.70
CA ARG A 4 -22.92 -7.23 5.36
C ARG A 4 -22.42 -8.17 6.46
N TRP A 5 -23.11 -8.16 7.61
CA TRP A 5 -22.77 -8.98 8.76
C TRP A 5 -23.90 -9.95 9.10
N GLU A 6 -23.55 -11.21 9.35
CA GLU A 6 -24.49 -12.24 9.80
C GLU A 6 -23.86 -13.07 10.92
N LYS A 7 -24.58 -13.24 12.03
CA LYS A 7 -24.14 -14.03 13.21
C LYS A 7 -22.73 -13.66 13.68
N GLY A 8 -22.41 -12.37 13.69
CA GLY A 8 -21.12 -11.84 14.13
C GLY A 8 -19.95 -12.02 13.16
N ARG A 9 -20.20 -12.44 11.91
CA ARG A 9 -19.18 -12.58 10.87
C ARG A 9 -19.51 -11.73 9.65
N ALA A 10 -18.48 -11.15 9.03
CA ALA A 10 -18.63 -10.49 7.74
C ALA A 10 -18.92 -11.54 6.66
N VAL A 11 -19.97 -11.28 5.87
CA VAL A 11 -20.30 -12.10 4.69
C VAL A 11 -19.35 -11.70 3.57
N LYS A 12 -18.41 -12.61 3.24
CA LYS A 12 -17.42 -12.41 2.17
C LYS A 12 -17.90 -13.08 0.87
N GLY A 13 -17.83 -12.34 -0.24
CA GLY A 13 -18.04 -12.88 -1.59
C GLY A 13 -16.81 -13.63 -2.11
N ARG A 14 -16.89 -14.10 -3.37
CA ARG A 14 -15.68 -14.52 -4.10
C ARG A 14 -14.80 -13.29 -4.37
N PRO A 15 -13.46 -13.45 -4.39
CA PRO A 15 -12.59 -12.37 -4.85
C PRO A 15 -12.95 -12.02 -6.29
N ASP A 16 -13.14 -10.73 -6.55
CA ASP A 16 -13.31 -10.23 -7.91
C ASP A 16 -11.95 -10.17 -8.61
N ALA A 17 -11.96 -10.26 -9.94
CA ALA A 17 -10.82 -9.81 -10.72
C ALA A 17 -10.85 -8.27 -10.72
N TYR A 18 -9.70 -7.66 -10.46
CA TYR A 18 -9.56 -6.20 -10.46
C TYR A 18 -8.77 -5.76 -11.68
N GLU A 19 -9.28 -4.73 -12.35
CA GLU A 19 -8.58 -4.11 -13.46
C GLU A 19 -7.29 -3.43 -12.97
N PRO A 20 -6.20 -3.48 -13.74
CA PRO A 20 -4.93 -2.84 -13.37
C PRO A 20 -5.08 -1.36 -12.99
N GLU A 21 -5.96 -0.63 -13.66
CA GLU A 21 -6.21 0.79 -13.44
C GLU A 21 -6.72 1.07 -12.01
N LEU A 22 -7.55 0.18 -11.46
CA LEU A 22 -8.03 0.31 -10.08
C LEU A 22 -6.87 0.15 -9.08
N ILE A 23 -5.96 -0.78 -9.37
CA ILE A 23 -4.78 -1.02 -8.53
C ILE A 23 -3.87 0.21 -8.57
N GLU A 24 -3.66 0.79 -9.76
CA GLU A 24 -2.85 1.99 -9.95
C GLU A 24 -3.42 3.20 -9.20
N GLN A 25 -4.74 3.42 -9.29
CA GLN A 25 -5.44 4.50 -8.57
C GLN A 25 -5.27 4.43 -7.05
N LEU A 26 -5.09 3.23 -6.51
CA LEU A 26 -4.86 3.02 -5.07
C LEU A 26 -3.39 3.12 -4.70
N ILE A 27 -2.49 2.55 -5.52
CA ILE A 27 -1.08 2.44 -5.17
C ILE A 27 -0.32 3.75 -5.39
N VAL A 28 -0.62 4.50 -6.46
CA VAL A 28 0.08 5.75 -6.78
C VAL A 28 0.01 6.77 -5.64
N PRO A 29 -1.18 7.14 -5.09
CA PRO A 29 -1.23 8.08 -3.98
C PRO A 29 -0.57 7.53 -2.71
N TYR A 30 -0.68 6.21 -2.47
CA TYR A 30 -0.02 5.57 -1.33
C TYR A 30 1.51 5.73 -1.39
N LEU A 31 2.10 5.49 -2.56
CA LEU A 31 3.54 5.62 -2.78
C LEU A 31 4.00 7.08 -2.73
N SER A 32 3.21 8.00 -3.30
CA SER A 32 3.50 9.43 -3.27
C SER A 32 3.55 9.97 -1.84
N GLU A 33 2.58 9.58 -0.99
CA GLU A 33 2.58 10.03 0.41
C GLU A 33 3.71 9.39 1.24
N ALA A 34 4.10 8.15 0.95
CA ALA A 34 5.28 7.54 1.58
C ALA A 34 6.55 8.34 1.27
N GLN A 35 6.71 8.80 0.03
CA GLN A 35 7.84 9.63 -0.38
C GLN A 35 7.80 11.01 0.29
N ARG A 36 6.65 11.67 0.29
CA ARG A 36 6.46 12.99 0.93
C ARG A 36 6.74 12.95 2.42
N ALA A 37 6.35 11.88 3.13
CA ALA A 37 6.62 11.75 4.56
C ALA A 37 8.14 11.77 4.89
N VAL A 38 8.97 11.26 4.00
CA VAL A 38 10.44 11.33 4.14
C VAL A 38 10.95 12.72 3.74
N GLU A 39 10.47 13.28 2.62
CA GLU A 39 10.87 14.63 2.15
C GLU A 39 10.53 15.74 3.15
N GLU A 40 9.39 15.62 3.83
CA GLU A 40 8.94 16.56 4.86
C GLU A 40 9.62 16.32 6.22
N GLY A 41 10.46 15.28 6.34
CA GLY A 41 11.17 14.92 7.56
C GLY A 41 10.28 14.36 8.67
N ILE A 42 9.07 13.89 8.34
CA ILE A 42 8.16 13.21 9.28
C ILE A 42 8.77 11.86 9.68
N VAL A 43 9.39 11.18 8.72
CA VAL A 43 10.21 9.97 8.93
C VAL A 43 11.65 10.29 8.54
N ALA A 44 12.61 9.81 9.33
CA ALA A 44 14.01 10.22 9.19
C ALA A 44 14.67 9.75 7.89
N ASP A 45 14.27 8.58 7.35
CA ASP A 45 14.84 8.02 6.13
C ASP A 45 13.88 7.01 5.47
N ALA A 46 14.28 6.54 4.28
CA ALA A 46 13.51 5.63 3.45
C ALA A 46 13.41 4.21 4.04
N ASP A 47 14.46 3.71 4.71
CA ASP A 47 14.47 2.37 5.28
C ASP A 47 13.47 2.26 6.45
N LEU A 48 13.41 3.30 7.29
CA LEU A 48 12.43 3.41 8.36
C LEU A 48 11.00 3.55 7.82
N ALA A 49 10.81 4.32 6.75
CA ALA A 49 9.50 4.44 6.09
C ALA A 49 9.04 3.11 5.51
N ASP A 50 9.92 2.38 4.81
CA ASP A 50 9.60 1.09 4.22
C ASP A 50 9.28 0.03 5.28
N ALA A 51 10.10 -0.09 6.33
CA ALA A 51 9.82 -0.98 7.43
C ALA A 51 8.49 -0.62 8.14
N GLY A 52 8.28 0.66 8.41
CA GLY A 52 7.06 1.16 9.06
C GLY A 52 5.79 0.85 8.27
N LEU A 53 5.84 0.99 6.95
CA LEU A 53 4.69 0.72 6.07
C LEU A 53 4.51 -0.77 5.80
N ILE A 54 5.57 -1.59 5.85
CA ILE A 54 5.42 -3.06 5.85
C ILE A 54 4.70 -3.53 7.12
N PHE A 55 5.18 -3.13 8.30
CA PHE A 55 4.67 -3.66 9.57
C PHE A 55 3.41 -2.93 10.08
N GLY A 56 3.20 -1.68 9.69
CA GLY A 56 2.09 -0.85 10.16
C GLY A 56 0.83 -1.01 9.32
N THR A 57 0.93 -0.82 8.00
CA THR A 57 -0.23 -0.87 7.09
C THR A 57 -0.36 -2.20 6.35
N GLY A 58 0.71 -3.02 6.37
CA GLY A 58 0.74 -4.31 5.69
C GLY A 58 1.22 -4.26 4.24
N PHE A 59 2.09 -3.30 3.87
CA PHE A 59 2.69 -3.30 2.54
C PHE A 59 3.44 -4.61 2.27
N ALA A 60 3.35 -5.12 1.04
CA ALA A 60 3.88 -6.43 0.66
C ALA A 60 5.38 -6.58 0.98
N PRO A 61 5.78 -7.41 1.97
CA PRO A 61 7.17 -7.49 2.42
C PRO A 61 8.14 -7.95 1.32
N PHE A 62 7.69 -8.83 0.43
CA PHE A 62 8.49 -9.34 -0.69
C PHE A 62 8.79 -8.29 -1.77
N ARG A 63 8.22 -7.07 -1.66
CA ARG A 63 8.55 -5.92 -2.52
C ARG A 63 9.57 -4.97 -1.90
N GLY A 64 10.01 -5.23 -0.68
CA GLY A 64 11.01 -4.41 0.04
C GLY A 64 10.44 -3.15 0.71
N GLY A 65 9.17 -2.80 0.46
CA GLY A 65 8.54 -1.58 0.96
C GLY A 65 8.13 -0.65 -0.19
N PRO A 66 7.31 0.38 0.07
CA PRO A 66 6.83 1.32 -0.93
C PRO A 66 7.93 2.11 -1.66
N LEU A 67 8.95 2.62 -0.97
CA LEU A 67 10.03 3.41 -1.58
C LEU A 67 11.00 2.50 -2.34
N HIS A 68 11.34 1.34 -1.79
CA HIS A 68 12.05 0.30 -2.53
C HIS A 68 11.28 -0.13 -3.80
N TYR A 69 9.96 -0.28 -3.69
CA TYR A 69 9.09 -0.60 -4.83
C TYR A 69 9.02 0.52 -5.87
N LEU A 70 9.06 1.80 -5.48
CA LEU A 70 9.17 2.90 -6.43
C LEU A 70 10.52 2.89 -7.18
N ALA A 71 11.61 2.64 -6.46
CA ALA A 71 12.96 2.69 -7.04
C ALA A 71 13.25 1.53 -8.01
N HIS A 72 12.65 0.36 -7.80
CA HIS A 72 12.95 -0.87 -8.56
C HIS A 72 11.75 -1.44 -9.31
N GLY A 73 10.54 -1.04 -8.93
CA GLY A 73 9.32 -1.44 -9.60
C GLY A 73 9.09 -0.58 -10.84
N LYS A 74 8.42 -1.16 -11.84
CA LYS A 74 7.90 -0.43 -13.00
C LYS A 74 6.72 0.49 -12.58
N ALA A 75 6.91 1.37 -11.60
CA ALA A 75 5.86 2.26 -11.12
C ALA A 75 5.73 3.54 -11.96
N ALA A 76 6.57 3.73 -12.99
CA ALA A 76 6.43 4.77 -13.99
C ALA A 76 6.98 4.30 -15.35
N GLN A 77 6.10 3.82 -16.21
CA GLN A 77 6.21 3.87 -17.68
C GLN A 77 4.84 4.31 -18.19
#